data_AF-A0A1E7GU20-F1
#
_entry.id   AF-A0A1E7GU20-F1
#
_cell.length_a   1.000
_cell.length_b   1.000
_cell.length_c   1.000
_cell.angle_alpha   90.00
_cell.angle_beta   90.00
_cell.angle_gamma   90.00
#
_symmetry.space_group_name_H-M   'P 1'
#
loop_
_entity.id
_entity.type
_entity.pdbx_description
1 polymer ?
#
loop_
_entity_poly.entity_id
_entity_poly.type
_entity_poly.pdbx_seq_one_letter_code
_entity_poly.pdbx_strand_id
1 'polypeptide(L)'
;MTQENPKQLIVPFGKYKGKPIERLLQDESYAKWLTGQDWFQQKFQSMYTLIIHNYHSEPVDTPEHNQMQVKFLGETHALKLAFLASDKKLFQFNNNHFKQTVPTFISDLKQQKVNLQEIVDQFKKMKGKNLLEITKIEFEQKGLDVKYDVSYGYSGLGVLESTFRQAPSVFNKFWENSTCLKMRVELKPFIGDDFPTVLRQMKTSGASILVIREYTGTGVSVDEFKQFIISQGIKVFTEREVEQVALPSYDEHLEFDDVIYST
;
A
#
# COMPACT_ATOMS: atom_id res chain seq x y z
N MET A 1 33.80 -20.33 -9.90
CA MET A 1 33.92 -18.91 -10.23
C MET A 1 34.18 -18.17 -8.93
N THR A 2 35.35 -17.56 -8.80
CA THR A 2 35.84 -16.86 -7.60
C THR A 2 34.99 -15.62 -7.32
N GLN A 3 34.35 -15.56 -6.15
CA GLN A 3 33.76 -14.33 -5.62
C GLN A 3 34.88 -13.32 -5.41
N GLU A 4 34.95 -12.27 -6.24
CA GLU A 4 35.89 -11.18 -6.03
C GLU A 4 35.53 -10.45 -4.73
N ASN A 5 36.51 -10.32 -3.85
CA ASN A 5 36.37 -9.58 -2.60
C ASN A 5 36.18 -8.09 -2.97
N PRO A 6 35.04 -7.44 -2.63
CA PRO A 6 34.73 -6.08 -3.08
C PRO A 6 35.76 -5.04 -2.62
N LYS A 7 36.59 -5.39 -1.62
CA LYS A 7 37.73 -4.60 -1.12
C LYS A 7 38.97 -4.58 -2.03
N GLN A 8 38.90 -5.18 -3.21
CA GLN A 8 40.00 -5.18 -4.18
C GLN A 8 39.63 -4.52 -5.52
N LEU A 9 38.42 -3.95 -5.65
CA LEU A 9 38.05 -3.25 -6.88
C LEU A 9 38.97 -2.05 -7.12
N ILE A 10 39.61 -2.04 -8.29
CA ILE A 10 40.47 -0.95 -8.74
C ILE A 10 39.68 0.00 -9.63
N VAL A 11 39.70 1.29 -9.31
CA VAL A 11 39.00 2.34 -10.07
C VAL A 11 39.67 2.51 -11.44
N PRO A 12 38.97 2.35 -12.58
CA PRO A 12 39.61 2.40 -13.90
C PRO A 12 39.59 3.79 -14.56
N PHE A 13 39.00 4.80 -13.92
CA PHE A 13 38.77 6.14 -14.48
C PHE A 13 39.08 7.27 -13.48
N GLY A 14 39.14 8.50 -13.99
CA GLY A 14 39.09 9.72 -13.19
C GLY A 14 40.23 9.92 -12.20
N LYS A 15 39.98 10.73 -11.16
CA LYS A 15 40.93 11.19 -10.13
C LYS A 15 41.57 10.04 -9.34
N TYR A 16 40.87 8.92 -9.21
CA TYR A 16 41.30 7.74 -8.44
C TYR A 16 41.74 6.57 -9.32
N LYS A 17 41.96 6.79 -10.62
CA LYS A 17 42.38 5.74 -11.55
C LYS A 17 43.59 4.94 -11.04
N GLY A 18 43.49 3.62 -11.06
CA GLY A 18 44.51 2.68 -10.60
C GLY A 18 44.58 2.51 -9.09
N LYS A 19 43.73 3.20 -8.31
CA LYS A 19 43.67 3.07 -6.86
C LYS A 19 42.52 2.15 -6.42
N PRO A 20 42.60 1.53 -5.24
CA PRO A 20 41.49 0.80 -4.64
C PRO A 20 40.27 1.70 -4.41
N ILE A 21 39.08 1.12 -4.54
CA ILE A 21 37.80 1.84 -4.39
C ILE A 21 37.65 2.49 -3.01
N GLU A 22 38.27 1.96 -1.96
CA GLU A 22 38.26 2.55 -0.62
C GLU A 22 38.81 3.97 -0.60
N ARG A 23 39.79 4.29 -1.46
CA ARG A 23 40.34 5.65 -1.55
C ARG A 23 39.35 6.63 -2.15
N LEU A 24 38.48 6.16 -3.05
CA LEU A 24 37.36 6.93 -3.59
C LEU A 24 36.26 7.07 -2.53
N LEU A 25 36.00 6.01 -1.76
CA LEU A 25 35.06 6.00 -0.62
C LEU A 25 35.51 6.83 0.60
N GLN A 26 36.65 7.52 0.53
CA GLN A 26 37.07 8.51 1.53
C GLN A 26 36.84 9.95 1.06
N ASP A 27 36.49 10.16 -0.23
CA ASP A 27 36.21 11.46 -0.82
C ASP A 27 34.73 11.55 -1.18
N GLU A 28 33.92 11.96 -0.20
CA GLU A 28 32.46 11.98 -0.31
C GLU A 28 31.99 12.92 -1.44
N SER A 29 32.66 14.08 -1.56
CA SER A 29 32.37 15.08 -2.60
C SER A 29 32.55 14.49 -4.00
N TYR A 30 33.64 13.74 -4.22
CA TYR A 30 33.91 13.12 -5.51
C TYR A 30 33.01 11.91 -5.78
N ALA A 31 32.70 11.11 -4.75
CA ALA A 31 31.79 9.98 -4.86
C ALA A 31 30.36 10.43 -5.21
N LYS A 32 29.87 11.50 -4.58
CA LYS A 32 28.56 12.11 -4.88
C LYS A 32 28.51 12.75 -6.26
N TRP A 33 29.60 13.38 -6.70
CA TRP A 33 29.69 13.91 -8.06
C TRP A 33 29.60 12.79 -9.12
N LEU A 34 30.24 11.64 -8.85
CA LEU A 34 30.24 10.46 -9.73
C LEU A 34 28.86 9.82 -9.87
N THR A 35 28.10 9.68 -8.77
CA THR A 35 26.75 9.07 -8.82
C THR A 35 25.75 9.89 -9.61
N GLY A 36 26.00 11.19 -9.83
CA GLY A 36 25.20 12.05 -10.71
C GLY A 36 25.56 11.96 -12.20
N GLN A 37 26.44 11.05 -12.62
CA GLN A 37 26.86 10.90 -14.02
C GLN A 37 26.24 9.65 -14.65
N ASP A 38 25.45 9.82 -15.71
CA ASP A 38 24.77 8.71 -16.41
C ASP A 38 25.73 7.62 -16.89
N TRP A 39 26.90 8.02 -17.43
CA TRP A 39 27.89 7.07 -17.94
C TRP A 39 28.49 6.18 -16.84
N PHE A 40 28.54 6.67 -15.60
CA PHE A 40 29.14 5.97 -14.48
C PHE A 40 28.23 4.86 -14.00
N GLN A 41 26.93 5.14 -13.83
CA GLN A 41 25.91 4.14 -13.52
C GLN A 41 25.89 3.03 -14.59
N GLN A 42 25.84 3.41 -15.87
CA GLN A 42 25.73 2.45 -16.97
C GLN A 42 26.95 1.54 -17.14
N LYS A 43 28.17 2.05 -16.90
CA LYS A 43 29.41 1.31 -17.18
C LYS A 43 30.03 0.64 -15.96
N PHE A 44 29.73 1.14 -14.76
CA PHE A 44 30.40 0.73 -13.52
C PHE A 44 29.41 0.43 -12.41
N GLN A 45 28.34 -0.32 -12.73
CA GLN A 45 27.24 -0.67 -11.84
C GLN A 45 27.70 -1.21 -10.47
N SER A 46 28.69 -2.11 -10.43
CA SER A 46 29.21 -2.67 -9.18
C SER A 46 29.85 -1.62 -8.26
N MET A 47 30.51 -0.60 -8.84
CA MET A 47 31.08 0.51 -8.08
C MET A 47 30.00 1.50 -7.66
N TYR A 48 29.01 1.74 -8.51
CA TYR A 48 27.86 2.59 -8.23
C TYR A 48 27.09 2.09 -7.00
N THR A 49 26.70 0.80 -6.98
CA THR A 49 26.01 0.17 -5.84
C THR A 49 26.83 0.31 -4.55
N LEU A 50 28.15 0.11 -4.63
CA LEU A 50 29.03 0.19 -3.46
C LEU A 50 29.14 1.62 -2.91
N ILE A 51 29.17 2.63 -3.77
CA ILE A 51 29.17 4.04 -3.38
C ILE A 51 27.83 4.43 -2.74
N ILE A 52 26.70 4.01 -3.34
CA ILE A 52 25.36 4.28 -2.80
C ILE A 52 25.22 3.68 -1.40
N HIS A 53 25.62 2.42 -1.20
CA HIS A 53 25.56 1.76 0.11
C HIS A 53 26.44 2.43 1.18
N ASN A 54 27.54 3.10 0.79
CA ASN A 54 28.51 3.65 1.75
C ASN A 54 28.25 5.12 2.12
N TYR A 55 27.55 5.88 1.29
CA TYR A 55 27.36 7.33 1.50
C TYR A 55 25.91 7.80 1.58
N HIS A 56 24.95 7.03 1.09
CA HIS A 56 23.54 7.42 1.12
C HIS A 56 22.84 6.76 2.32
N SER A 57 23.12 7.28 3.51
CA SER A 57 22.29 7.06 4.72
C SER A 57 21.09 8.02 4.78
N GLU A 58 21.02 9.00 3.86
CA GLU A 58 19.85 9.85 3.62
C GLU A 58 19.36 9.62 2.18
N PRO A 59 18.04 9.42 1.98
CA PRO A 59 17.49 9.11 0.67
C PRO A 59 17.61 10.33 -0.23
N VAL A 60 18.46 10.23 -1.26
CA VAL A 60 18.26 11.02 -2.48
C VAL A 60 17.32 10.17 -3.31
N ASP A 61 16.09 10.63 -3.52
CA ASP A 61 15.09 9.88 -4.27
C ASP A 61 15.64 9.53 -5.65
N THR A 62 15.98 8.25 -5.81
CA THR A 62 16.44 7.73 -7.10
C THR A 62 15.34 7.95 -8.14
N PRO A 63 15.67 8.23 -9.41
CA PRO A 63 14.67 8.36 -10.48
C PRO A 63 13.66 7.19 -10.51
N GLU A 64 14.11 5.99 -10.18
CA GLU A 64 13.30 4.77 -10.12
C GLU A 64 12.28 4.79 -8.98
N HIS A 65 12.64 5.32 -7.81
CA HIS A 65 11.73 5.48 -6.67
C HIS A 65 10.68 6.56 -6.96
N ASN A 66 11.10 7.71 -7.50
CA ASN A 66 10.19 8.76 -7.96
C ASN A 66 9.17 8.23 -8.99
N GLN A 67 9.61 7.36 -9.91
CA GLN A 67 8.69 6.71 -10.86
C GLN A 67 7.62 5.86 -10.15
N MET A 68 7.99 5.14 -9.09
CA MET A 68 7.03 4.35 -8.30
C MET A 68 6.03 5.29 -7.58
N GLN A 69 6.51 6.39 -7.00
CA GLN A 69 5.65 7.36 -6.33
C GLN A 69 4.66 8.04 -7.28
N VAL A 70 5.11 8.45 -8.47
CA VAL A 70 4.26 9.10 -9.48
C VAL A 70 3.05 8.24 -9.87
N LYS A 71 3.15 6.91 -9.80
CA LYS A 71 2.01 6.01 -10.07
C LYS A 71 0.85 6.22 -9.09
N PHE A 72 1.12 6.65 -7.87
CA PHE A 72 0.11 6.97 -6.87
C PHE A 72 -0.55 8.34 -7.06
N LEU A 73 -0.13 9.15 -8.04
CA LEU A 73 -0.90 10.34 -8.42
C LEU A 73 -2.25 9.97 -9.05
N GLY A 74 -2.38 8.76 -9.59
CA GLY A 74 -3.64 8.22 -10.11
C GLY A 74 -4.34 7.31 -9.09
N GLU A 75 -5.63 7.56 -8.84
CA GLU A 75 -6.44 6.78 -7.91
C GLU A 75 -6.52 5.29 -8.29
N THR A 76 -6.52 4.96 -9.58
CA THR A 76 -6.58 3.57 -10.05
C THR A 76 -5.44 2.71 -9.50
N HIS A 77 -4.21 3.24 -9.44
CA HIS A 77 -3.08 2.48 -8.91
C HIS A 77 -3.22 2.27 -7.39
N ALA A 78 -3.65 3.32 -6.67
CA ALA A 78 -3.93 3.26 -5.24
C ALA A 78 -5.04 2.23 -4.91
N LEU A 79 -6.09 2.16 -5.73
CA LEU A 79 -7.17 1.18 -5.59
C LEU A 79 -6.72 -0.24 -5.92
N LYS A 80 -5.86 -0.44 -6.93
CA LYS A 80 -5.28 -1.75 -7.24
C LYS A 80 -4.48 -2.30 -6.07
N LEU A 81 -3.64 -1.49 -5.44
CA LEU A 81 -2.91 -1.89 -4.25
C LEU A 81 -3.85 -2.17 -3.07
N ALA A 82 -4.85 -1.31 -2.82
CA ALA A 82 -5.84 -1.52 -1.75
C ALA A 82 -6.67 -2.81 -1.97
N PHE A 83 -7.02 -3.11 -3.21
CA PHE A 83 -7.72 -4.33 -3.59
C PHE A 83 -6.86 -5.57 -3.31
N LEU A 84 -5.58 -5.57 -3.67
CA LEU A 84 -4.65 -6.66 -3.30
C LEU A 84 -4.46 -6.76 -1.79
N ALA A 85 -4.26 -5.62 -1.12
CA ALA A 85 -4.06 -5.55 0.31
C ALA A 85 -5.29 -5.96 1.13
N SER A 86 -6.49 -5.99 0.55
CA SER A 86 -7.69 -6.54 1.20
C SER A 86 -7.98 -7.99 0.82
N ASP A 87 -6.99 -8.71 0.30
CA ASP A 87 -7.19 -10.07 -0.22
C ASP A 87 -8.31 -10.12 -1.27
N LYS A 88 -8.38 -9.09 -2.12
CA LYS A 88 -9.39 -8.90 -3.16
C LYS A 88 -10.82 -8.70 -2.65
N LYS A 89 -10.98 -8.23 -1.41
CA LYS A 89 -12.29 -8.00 -0.78
C LYS A 89 -12.72 -6.54 -0.67
N LEU A 90 -11.93 -5.60 -1.18
CA LEU A 90 -12.24 -4.16 -1.11
C LEU A 90 -13.70 -3.87 -1.49
N PHE A 91 -14.13 -4.36 -2.64
CA PHE A 91 -15.43 -4.03 -3.24
C PHE A 91 -16.58 -4.99 -2.87
N GLN A 92 -16.45 -5.76 -1.78
CA GLN A 92 -17.45 -6.79 -1.42
C GLN A 92 -18.80 -6.22 -0.96
N PHE A 93 -18.81 -5.01 -0.39
CA PHE A 93 -19.99 -4.37 0.19
C PHE A 93 -20.65 -3.36 -0.76
N ASN A 94 -21.03 -3.86 -1.95
CA ASN A 94 -21.58 -3.07 -3.04
C ASN A 94 -23.13 -2.97 -2.99
N ASN A 95 -23.75 -2.40 -4.02
CA ASN A 95 -25.21 -2.22 -4.09
C ASN A 95 -25.97 -3.56 -4.05
N ASN A 96 -25.43 -4.59 -4.70
CA ASN A 96 -26.05 -5.92 -4.67
C ASN A 96 -26.00 -6.51 -3.25
N HIS A 97 -24.86 -6.41 -2.57
CA HIS A 97 -24.73 -6.84 -1.17
C HIS A 97 -25.72 -6.09 -0.26
N PHE A 98 -25.85 -4.78 -0.44
CA PHE A 98 -26.81 -3.96 0.30
C PHE A 98 -28.26 -4.43 0.09
N LYS A 99 -28.69 -4.60 -1.17
CA LYS A 99 -30.05 -5.06 -1.54
C LYS A 99 -30.39 -6.43 -0.96
N GLN A 100 -29.40 -7.32 -0.83
CA GLN A 100 -29.56 -8.65 -0.24
C GLN A 100 -29.59 -8.61 1.30
N THR A 101 -28.85 -7.69 1.91
CA THR A 101 -28.68 -7.61 3.37
C THR A 101 -29.82 -6.86 4.06
N VAL A 102 -30.30 -5.76 3.47
CA VAL A 102 -31.31 -4.87 4.08
C VAL A 102 -32.62 -5.60 4.44
N PRO A 103 -33.21 -6.46 3.59
CA PRO A 103 -34.45 -7.16 3.94
C PRO A 103 -34.31 -8.03 5.21
N THR A 104 -33.17 -8.72 5.34
CA THR A 104 -32.86 -9.54 6.53
C THR A 104 -32.70 -8.64 7.76
N PHE A 105 -31.97 -7.53 7.63
CA PHE A 105 -31.80 -6.55 8.70
C PHE A 105 -33.13 -5.95 9.17
N ILE A 106 -34.03 -5.58 8.24
CA ILE A 106 -35.36 -5.09 8.57
C ILE A 106 -36.18 -6.17 9.30
N SER A 107 -36.11 -7.42 8.86
CA SER A 107 -36.80 -8.54 9.51
C SER A 107 -36.31 -8.76 10.95
N ASP A 108 -34.99 -8.71 11.17
CA ASP A 108 -34.39 -8.83 12.51
C ASP A 108 -34.84 -7.68 13.43
N LEU A 109 -34.92 -6.45 12.91
CA LEU A 109 -35.43 -5.30 13.66
C LEU A 109 -36.92 -5.44 14.02
N LYS A 110 -37.76 -5.99 13.13
CA LYS A 110 -39.17 -6.30 13.41
C LYS A 110 -39.31 -7.26 14.59
N GLN A 111 -38.49 -8.31 14.61
CA GLN A 111 -38.50 -9.29 15.70
C GLN A 111 -38.14 -8.66 17.06
N GLN A 112 -37.25 -7.65 17.04
CA GLN A 112 -36.85 -6.87 18.22
C GLN A 112 -37.82 -5.72 18.54
N LYS A 113 -38.96 -5.60 17.84
CA LYS A 113 -39.98 -4.55 18.03
C LYS A 113 -39.44 -3.12 17.88
N VAL A 114 -38.40 -2.93 17.08
CA VAL A 114 -37.82 -1.61 16.79
C VAL A 114 -38.74 -0.84 15.84
N ASN A 115 -38.89 0.46 16.06
CA ASN A 115 -39.61 1.32 15.12
C ASN A 115 -38.82 1.47 13.80
N LEU A 116 -39.37 0.93 12.72
CA LEU A 116 -38.71 0.91 11.41
C LEU A 116 -38.79 2.21 10.64
N GLN A 117 -39.76 3.09 10.92
CA GLN A 117 -39.99 4.28 10.10
C GLN A 117 -38.75 5.17 10.07
N GLU A 118 -38.12 5.36 11.24
CA GLU A 118 -36.89 6.13 11.37
C GLU A 118 -35.72 5.49 10.60
N ILE A 119 -35.63 4.15 10.61
CA ILE A 119 -34.58 3.41 9.88
C ILE A 119 -34.76 3.54 8.37
N VAL A 120 -36.00 3.42 7.88
CA VAL A 120 -36.34 3.62 6.47
C VAL A 120 -35.98 5.05 6.03
N ASP A 121 -36.30 6.05 6.84
CA ASP A 121 -35.98 7.44 6.53
C ASP A 121 -34.46 7.69 6.52
N GLN A 122 -33.69 7.00 7.36
CA GLN A 122 -32.22 7.03 7.28
C GLN A 122 -31.72 6.36 6.01
N PHE A 123 -32.22 5.17 5.65
CA PHE A 123 -31.86 4.51 4.41
C PHE A 123 -32.13 5.41 3.19
N LYS A 124 -33.30 6.06 3.11
CA LYS A 124 -33.59 7.04 2.04
C LYS A 124 -32.55 8.16 1.94
N LYS A 125 -32.07 8.68 3.07
CA LYS A 125 -30.99 9.70 3.09
C LYS A 125 -29.61 9.16 2.68
N MET A 126 -29.44 7.85 2.68
CA MET A 126 -28.19 7.21 2.25
C MET A 126 -28.10 7.02 0.74
N LYS A 127 -29.24 7.04 0.04
CA LYS A 127 -29.26 6.91 -1.43
C LYS A 127 -28.41 8.01 -2.06
N GLY A 128 -27.51 7.61 -2.96
CA GLY A 128 -26.58 8.50 -3.65
C GLY A 128 -25.35 8.90 -2.84
N LYS A 129 -25.16 8.40 -1.61
CA LYS A 129 -23.90 8.61 -0.88
C LYS A 129 -22.79 7.74 -1.45
N ASN A 130 -21.56 8.21 -1.33
CA ASN A 130 -20.38 7.50 -1.78
C ASN A 130 -20.25 6.16 -1.05
N LEU A 131 -20.05 5.10 -1.81
CA LEU A 131 -19.60 3.81 -1.31
C LEU A 131 -18.08 3.76 -1.24
N LEU A 132 -17.38 4.48 -2.12
CA LEU A 132 -15.92 4.55 -2.15
C LEU A 132 -15.45 5.90 -1.62
N GLU A 133 -14.56 5.88 -0.63
CA GLU A 133 -13.84 7.05 -0.18
C GLU A 133 -12.34 6.77 -0.15
N ILE A 134 -11.57 7.66 -0.75
CA ILE A 134 -10.10 7.67 -0.68
C ILE A 134 -9.66 9.00 -0.08
N THR A 135 -8.84 8.96 0.96
CA THR A 135 -8.26 10.19 1.50
C THR A 135 -7.22 10.74 0.52
N LYS A 136 -6.85 12.01 0.70
CA LYS A 136 -5.70 12.57 0.01
C LYS A 136 -4.47 11.67 0.18
N ILE A 137 -3.79 11.38 -0.92
CA ILE A 137 -2.54 10.63 -0.93
C ILE A 137 -1.42 11.58 -0.50
N GLU A 138 -0.72 11.19 0.56
CA GLU A 138 0.40 11.92 1.16
C GLU A 138 1.70 11.18 0.83
N PHE A 139 2.74 11.94 0.51
CA PHE A 139 4.07 11.42 0.22
C PHE A 139 5.06 11.89 1.29
N GLU A 140 6.09 11.09 1.56
CA GLU A 140 7.19 11.41 2.49
C GLU A 140 6.74 11.86 3.89
N GLN A 141 5.61 11.33 4.37
CA GLN A 141 5.04 11.74 5.65
C GLN A 141 5.46 10.80 6.77
N LYS A 142 6.20 11.33 7.76
CA LYS A 142 6.69 10.57 8.92
C LYS A 142 7.55 9.35 8.54
N GLY A 143 8.32 9.48 7.45
CA GLY A 143 9.20 8.41 6.95
C GLY A 143 8.47 7.30 6.18
N LEU A 144 7.25 7.56 5.70
CA LEU A 144 6.53 6.70 4.76
C LEU A 144 6.61 7.32 3.36
N ASP A 145 6.90 6.49 2.35
CA ASP A 145 6.93 6.95 0.96
C ASP A 145 5.51 7.34 0.48
N VAL A 146 4.50 6.54 0.80
CA VAL A 146 3.10 6.79 0.43
C VAL A 146 2.14 6.44 1.57
N LYS A 147 1.20 7.35 1.85
CA LYS A 147 0.15 7.17 2.87
C LYS A 147 -1.22 7.65 2.40
N TYR A 148 -2.24 6.81 2.58
CA TYR A 148 -3.64 7.14 2.33
C TYR A 148 -4.54 6.12 3.03
N ASP A 149 -5.80 6.46 3.25
CA ASP A 149 -6.82 5.53 3.73
C ASP A 149 -7.86 5.32 2.62
N VAL A 150 -8.34 4.08 2.49
CA VAL A 150 -9.43 3.72 1.56
C VAL A 150 -10.53 3.06 2.35
N SER A 151 -11.77 3.49 2.14
CA SER A 151 -12.94 2.81 2.64
C SER A 151 -13.90 2.47 1.51
N TYR A 152 -14.53 1.30 1.61
CA TYR A 152 -15.58 0.87 0.70
C TYR A 152 -16.74 0.22 1.45
N GLY A 153 -17.96 0.64 1.16
CA GLY A 153 -19.18 0.09 1.72
C GLY A 153 -20.08 1.14 2.35
N TYR A 154 -20.95 0.71 3.24
CA TYR A 154 -22.04 1.56 3.76
C TYR A 154 -22.12 1.57 5.30
N SER A 155 -21.02 1.21 5.96
CA SER A 155 -20.86 1.43 7.41
C SER A 155 -20.64 2.91 7.70
N GLY A 156 -21.25 3.46 8.74
CA GLY A 156 -21.02 4.86 9.16
C GLY A 156 -22.17 5.81 8.84
N LEU A 157 -23.29 5.26 8.37
CA LEU A 157 -24.47 6.04 8.06
C LEU A 157 -25.30 6.19 9.33
N GLY A 158 -25.18 7.37 9.95
CA GLY A 158 -25.63 7.67 11.30
C GLY A 158 -27.10 7.31 11.56
N VAL A 159 -27.32 6.37 12.47
CA VAL A 159 -28.61 6.13 13.13
C VAL A 159 -28.54 6.76 14.52
N LEU A 160 -29.66 7.29 15.01
CA LEU A 160 -29.74 7.82 16.36
C LEU A 160 -29.36 6.74 17.38
N GLU A 161 -28.54 7.11 18.36
CA GLU A 161 -28.08 6.21 19.42
C GLU A 161 -29.23 5.52 20.15
N SER A 162 -30.38 6.20 20.29
CA SER A 162 -31.61 5.66 20.87
C SER A 162 -32.16 4.43 20.13
N THR A 163 -32.02 4.37 18.82
CA THR A 163 -32.54 3.28 17.98
C THR A 163 -31.55 2.11 17.97
N PHE A 164 -30.25 2.41 18.02
CA PHE A 164 -29.19 1.42 18.21
C PHE A 164 -29.34 0.65 19.54
N ARG A 165 -29.66 1.34 20.64
CA ARG A 165 -29.80 0.74 21.99
C ARG A 165 -30.88 -0.34 22.08
N GLN A 166 -31.87 -0.34 21.19
CA GLN A 166 -32.97 -1.32 21.21
C GLN A 166 -32.54 -2.68 20.62
N ALA A 167 -31.57 -2.70 19.69
CA ALA A 167 -31.12 -3.91 19.02
C ALA A 167 -29.62 -3.89 18.69
N PRO A 168 -28.72 -3.68 19.67
CA PRO A 168 -27.30 -3.40 19.43
C PRO A 168 -26.58 -4.50 18.65
N SER A 169 -26.95 -5.78 18.85
CA SER A 169 -26.38 -6.90 18.11
C SER A 169 -26.73 -6.88 16.62
N VAL A 170 -27.96 -6.49 16.27
CA VAL A 170 -28.45 -6.39 14.89
C VAL A 170 -27.76 -5.23 14.17
N PHE A 171 -27.63 -4.08 14.85
CA PHE A 171 -26.91 -2.93 14.32
C PHE A 171 -25.42 -3.21 14.16
N ASN A 172 -24.73 -3.82 15.14
CA ASN A 172 -23.30 -4.14 14.98
C ASN A 172 -23.05 -4.98 13.73
N LYS A 173 -23.86 -6.04 13.53
CA LYS A 173 -23.74 -6.91 12.34
C LYS A 173 -23.96 -6.17 11.03
N PHE A 174 -24.88 -5.20 10.97
CA PHE A 174 -25.11 -4.43 9.75
C PHE A 174 -24.05 -3.35 9.51
N TRP A 175 -23.53 -2.74 10.56
CA TRP A 175 -22.52 -1.68 10.47
C TRP A 175 -21.11 -2.23 10.22
N GLU A 176 -20.89 -3.53 10.33
CA GLU A 176 -19.65 -4.20 9.89
C GLU A 176 -19.54 -4.37 8.36
N ASN A 177 -20.54 -3.91 7.59
CA ASN A 177 -20.55 -4.03 6.12
C ASN A 177 -19.74 -2.92 5.43
N SER A 178 -18.47 -2.80 5.80
CA SER A 178 -17.49 -2.03 5.06
C SER A 178 -16.09 -2.64 5.13
N THR A 179 -15.28 -2.29 4.14
CA THR A 179 -13.85 -2.56 4.13
C THR A 179 -13.13 -1.23 4.35
N CYS A 180 -12.33 -1.12 5.41
CA CYS A 180 -11.51 0.06 5.69
C CYS A 180 -10.04 -0.35 5.79
N LEU A 181 -9.17 0.32 5.03
CA LEU A 181 -7.76 0.03 4.93
C LEU A 181 -6.94 1.29 5.19
N LYS A 182 -5.94 1.16 6.05
CA LYS A 182 -4.89 2.18 6.23
C LYS A 182 -3.69 1.78 5.40
N MET A 183 -3.42 2.53 4.35
CA MET A 183 -2.35 2.25 3.40
C MET A 183 -1.11 3.01 3.85
N ARG A 184 -0.12 2.27 4.37
CA ARG A 184 1.18 2.79 4.82
C ARG A 184 2.25 2.04 4.06
N VAL A 185 2.69 2.64 2.97
CA VAL A 185 3.42 1.94 1.91
C VAL A 185 4.87 2.42 1.90
N GLU A 186 5.78 1.45 1.88
CA GLU A 186 7.18 1.61 1.55
C GLU A 186 7.39 1.13 0.10
N LEU A 187 8.08 1.91 -0.71
CA LEU A 187 8.41 1.65 -2.10
C LEU A 187 9.92 1.41 -2.22
N LYS A 188 10.31 0.23 -2.70
CA LYS A 188 11.72 -0.08 -2.97
C LYS A 188 11.88 -0.54 -4.43
N PRO A 189 12.59 0.23 -5.29
CA PRO A 189 12.87 -0.21 -6.65
C PRO A 189 13.63 -1.55 -6.68
N PHE A 190 14.61 -1.69 -5.80
CA PHE A 190 15.42 -2.90 -5.69
C PHE A 190 15.51 -3.31 -4.23
N ILE A 191 15.41 -4.62 -3.97
CA ILE A 191 15.66 -5.16 -2.64
C ILE A 191 16.60 -6.37 -2.75
N GLY A 192 17.71 -6.32 -2.02
CA GLY A 192 18.73 -7.37 -2.00
C GLY A 192 18.68 -8.19 -0.72
N ASP A 193 19.78 -8.89 -0.41
CA ASP A 193 19.95 -9.67 0.82
C ASP A 193 19.99 -8.80 2.10
N ASP A 194 20.04 -7.47 1.94
CA ASP A 194 19.96 -6.47 3.00
C ASP A 194 18.52 -6.10 3.40
N PHE A 195 17.51 -6.84 2.91
CA PHE A 195 16.11 -6.68 3.28
C PHE A 195 15.81 -6.63 4.80
N PRO A 196 16.59 -7.24 5.72
CA PRO A 196 16.37 -7.04 7.16
C PRO A 196 16.54 -5.60 7.62
N THR A 197 17.35 -4.78 6.93
CA THR A 197 17.48 -3.35 7.22
C THR A 197 16.25 -2.58 6.77
N VAL A 198 15.73 -2.87 5.58
CA VAL A 198 14.45 -2.32 5.09
C VAL A 198 13.32 -2.66 6.07
N LEU A 199 13.26 -3.91 6.54
CA LEU A 199 12.27 -4.32 7.52
C LEU A 199 12.35 -3.51 8.83
N ARG A 200 13.57 -3.22 9.32
CA ARG A 200 13.76 -2.39 10.52
C ARG A 200 13.30 -0.94 10.29
N GLN A 201 13.59 -0.37 9.12
CA GLN A 201 13.10 0.94 8.72
C GLN A 201 11.56 0.96 8.71
N MET A 202 10.93 0.00 8.04
CA MET A 202 9.47 -0.11 7.96
C MET A 202 8.81 -0.22 9.33
N LYS A 203 9.38 -1.01 10.24
CA LYS A 203 8.87 -1.11 11.63
C LYS A 203 8.96 0.23 12.37
N THR A 204 9.94 1.07 12.02
CA THR A 204 10.15 2.38 12.64
C THR A 204 9.19 3.42 12.07
N SER A 205 8.98 3.44 10.75
CA SER A 205 8.00 4.34 10.10
C SER A 205 6.55 3.89 10.29
N GLY A 206 6.34 2.63 10.67
CA GLY A 206 5.03 2.01 10.79
C GLY A 206 4.43 1.64 9.42
N ALA A 207 5.27 1.43 8.41
CA ALA A 207 4.85 0.89 7.12
C ALA A 207 4.36 -0.55 7.29
N SER A 208 3.20 -0.85 6.71
CA SER A 208 2.56 -2.17 6.77
C SER A 208 2.49 -2.86 5.41
N ILE A 209 2.90 -2.15 4.35
CA ILE A 209 2.89 -2.62 2.97
C ILE A 209 4.25 -2.28 2.34
N LEU A 210 4.89 -3.27 1.73
CA LEU A 210 6.09 -3.12 0.92
C LEU A 210 5.73 -3.36 -0.55
N VAL A 211 6.04 -2.41 -1.42
CA VAL A 211 5.97 -2.61 -2.87
C VAL A 211 7.38 -2.60 -3.43
N ILE A 212 7.77 -3.68 -4.12
CA ILE A 212 9.08 -3.80 -4.76
C ILE A 212 8.97 -3.84 -6.28
N ARG A 213 9.91 -3.23 -7.01
CA ARG A 213 9.99 -3.45 -8.46
C ARG A 213 10.74 -4.74 -8.77
N GLU A 214 11.91 -4.93 -8.18
CA GLU A 214 12.76 -6.09 -8.42
C GLU A 214 13.44 -6.61 -7.15
N TYR A 215 13.52 -7.93 -7.02
CA TYR A 215 14.29 -8.61 -5.99
C TYR A 215 15.64 -9.05 -6.58
N THR A 216 16.73 -8.61 -5.98
CA THR A 216 18.11 -8.84 -6.45
C THR A 216 18.95 -9.66 -5.46
N GLY A 217 18.34 -10.14 -4.37
CA GLY A 217 19.00 -10.98 -3.38
C GLY A 217 19.41 -12.33 -3.97
N THR A 218 20.48 -12.88 -3.43
CA THR A 218 21.07 -14.16 -3.87
C THR A 218 21.09 -15.21 -2.76
N GLY A 219 20.90 -14.78 -1.51
CA GLY A 219 20.94 -15.64 -0.34
C GLY A 219 19.65 -16.43 -0.11
N VAL A 220 18.50 -15.91 -0.57
CA VAL A 220 17.20 -16.59 -0.53
C VAL A 220 16.43 -16.36 -1.82
N SER A 221 15.46 -17.22 -2.10
CA SER A 221 14.53 -17.03 -3.22
C SER A 221 13.55 -15.88 -2.96
N VAL A 222 12.96 -15.33 -4.03
CA VAL A 222 11.91 -14.30 -3.94
C VAL A 222 10.73 -14.77 -3.09
N ASP A 223 10.35 -16.04 -3.21
CA ASP A 223 9.23 -16.61 -2.47
C ASP A 223 9.54 -16.73 -0.98
N GLU A 224 10.74 -17.20 -0.62
CA GLU A 224 11.20 -17.25 0.77
C GLU A 224 11.28 -15.85 1.38
N PHE A 225 11.80 -14.88 0.63
CA PHE A 225 11.80 -13.48 1.02
C PHE A 225 10.38 -12.97 1.30
N LYS A 226 9.43 -13.20 0.36
CA LYS A 226 8.03 -12.77 0.53
C LYS A 226 7.40 -13.41 1.77
N GLN A 227 7.57 -14.73 1.96
CA GLN A 227 7.06 -15.44 3.13
C GLN A 227 7.65 -14.91 4.43
N PHE A 228 8.94 -14.60 4.44
CA PHE A 228 9.60 -13.99 5.59
C PHE A 228 8.99 -12.62 5.92
N ILE A 229 8.83 -11.71 4.95
CA ILE A 229 8.22 -10.40 5.19
C ILE A 229 6.77 -10.53 5.68
N ILE A 230 5.99 -11.44 5.09
CA ILE A 230 4.61 -11.72 5.50
C ILE A 230 4.55 -12.23 6.95
N SER A 231 5.48 -13.09 7.36
CA SER A 231 5.58 -13.58 8.74
C SER A 231 5.79 -12.47 9.77
N GLN A 232 6.27 -11.30 9.33
CA GLN A 232 6.48 -10.11 10.15
C GLN A 232 5.26 -9.18 10.19
N GLY A 233 4.13 -9.59 9.60
CA GLY A 233 2.89 -8.80 9.54
C GLY A 233 2.90 -7.72 8.46
N ILE A 234 3.84 -7.77 7.51
CA ILE A 234 3.94 -6.81 6.40
C ILE A 234 3.42 -7.47 5.12
N LYS A 235 2.52 -6.77 4.42
CA LYS A 235 2.07 -7.21 3.10
C LYS A 235 3.12 -6.83 2.07
N VAL A 236 3.44 -7.73 1.15
CA VAL A 236 4.47 -7.49 0.14
C VAL A 236 3.91 -7.78 -1.25
N PHE A 237 4.12 -6.83 -2.16
CA PHE A 237 3.68 -6.93 -3.54
C PHE A 237 4.82 -6.49 -4.46
N THR A 238 4.89 -7.09 -5.63
CA THR A 238 5.68 -6.56 -6.73
C THR A 238 4.90 -5.47 -7.44
N GLU A 239 5.60 -4.50 -8.01
CA GLU A 239 5.01 -3.46 -8.84
C GLU A 239 4.19 -4.07 -9.99
N ARG A 240 4.69 -5.15 -10.58
CA ARG A 240 3.99 -5.92 -11.62
C ARG A 240 2.68 -6.53 -11.13
N GLU A 241 2.63 -7.09 -9.91
CA GLU A 241 1.40 -7.62 -9.32
C GLU A 241 0.34 -6.51 -9.18
N VAL A 242 0.76 -5.32 -8.74
CA VAL A 242 -0.12 -4.15 -8.62
C VAL A 242 -0.59 -3.67 -10.00
N GLU A 243 0.27 -3.65 -11.02
CA GLU A 243 -0.11 -3.20 -12.36
C GLU A 243 -1.08 -4.16 -13.06
N GLN A 244 -0.82 -5.46 -12.93
CA GLN A 244 -1.56 -6.50 -13.64
C GLN A 244 -2.91 -6.84 -13.01
N VAL A 245 -3.14 -6.49 -11.74
CA VAL A 245 -4.44 -6.75 -11.13
C VAL A 245 -5.53 -5.93 -11.82
N ALA A 246 -6.57 -6.63 -12.27
CA ALA A 246 -7.78 -6.00 -12.76
C ALA A 246 -8.69 -5.73 -11.57
N LEU A 247 -9.17 -4.49 -11.46
CA LEU A 247 -10.24 -4.16 -10.52
C LEU A 247 -11.55 -4.75 -11.05
N PRO A 248 -12.39 -5.37 -10.20
CA PRO A 248 -13.75 -5.70 -10.60
C PRO A 248 -14.55 -4.42 -10.87
N SER A 249 -15.71 -4.55 -11.52
CA SER A 249 -16.70 -3.47 -11.49
C SER A 249 -17.10 -3.21 -10.04
N TYR A 250 -17.19 -1.94 -9.66
CA TYR A 250 -17.63 -1.51 -8.34
C TYR A 250 -18.60 -0.34 -8.45
N ASP A 251 -19.47 -0.22 -7.46
CA ASP A 251 -20.40 0.89 -7.35
C ASP A 251 -19.71 2.06 -6.63
N GLU A 252 -19.74 3.26 -7.20
CA GLU A 252 -19.21 4.46 -6.54
C GLU A 252 -20.20 5.05 -5.54
N HIS A 253 -21.50 4.87 -5.78
CA HIS A 253 -22.57 5.43 -4.98
C HIS A 253 -23.59 4.36 -4.59
N LEU A 254 -24.21 4.53 -3.42
CA LEU A 254 -25.22 3.63 -2.92
C LEU A 254 -26.55 3.84 -3.66
N GLU A 255 -27.02 2.80 -4.34
CA GLU A 255 -28.25 2.82 -5.12
C GLU A 255 -29.18 1.64 -4.80
N PHE A 256 -30.45 1.98 -4.59
CA PHE A 256 -31.51 0.99 -4.35
C PHE A 256 -32.89 1.57 -4.64
N ASP A 257 -33.86 0.68 -4.80
CA ASP A 257 -35.27 0.99 -4.99
C ASP A 257 -36.01 0.99 -3.66
N ASP A 258 -37.06 1.81 -3.54
CA ASP A 258 -37.84 1.91 -2.29
C ASP A 258 -38.61 0.61 -1.95
N VAL A 259 -38.66 -0.35 -2.87
CA VAL A 259 -39.26 -1.68 -2.65
C VAL A 259 -38.49 -2.47 -1.59
N ILE A 260 -37.22 -2.14 -1.30
CA ILE A 260 -36.42 -2.84 -0.27
C ILE A 260 -37.02 -2.74 1.15
N TYR A 261 -37.96 -1.81 1.38
CA TYR A 261 -38.61 -1.61 2.67
C TYR A 261 -39.90 -2.41 2.87
N SER A 262 -40.41 -3.08 1.82
CA SER A 262 -41.75 -3.68 1.82
C SER A 262 -41.86 -5.06 2.48
N THR A 263 -40.75 -5.61 2.98
CA THR A 263 -40.67 -6.93 3.64
C THR A 263 -40.87 -6.84 5.14
#